data_AF-A0A7J4RMF4-F1
#
_entry.id   AF-A0A7J4RMF4-F1
#
_cell.length_a   1.000
_cell.length_b   1.000
_cell.length_c   1.000
_cell.angle_alpha   90.00
_cell.angle_beta   90.00
_cell.angle_gamma   90.00
#
_symmetry.space_group_name_H-M   'P 1'
#
loop_
_entity.id
_entity.type
_entity.pdbx_description
1 polymer ?
#
loop_
_entity_poly.entity_id
_entity_poly.type
_entity_poly.pdbx_seq_one_letter_code
_entity_poly.pdbx_strand_id
1 'polypeptide(L)'
;MSINSNLPSFHTFDPIVNDPLDIIPAILTSLGGDHKELKKASPHSIDIQNLKEGSEPIFAPATILYLSIGELDSEGRRADSIDSSSGKE
;
A
#
# COMPACT_ATOMS: atom_id res chain seq x y z
N MET A 1 -7.94 -28.28 17.06
CA MET A 1 -7.63 -27.01 17.72
C MET A 1 -6.98 -26.10 16.69
N SER A 2 -7.69 -25.07 16.23
CA SER A 2 -7.13 -24.11 15.26
C SER A 2 -6.21 -23.16 16.03
N ILE A 3 -4.95 -23.09 15.62
CA ILE A 3 -3.98 -22.17 16.19
C ILE A 3 -4.29 -20.82 15.55
N ASN A 4 -4.99 -19.94 16.27
CA ASN A 4 -5.15 -18.55 15.84
C ASN A 4 -3.78 -17.86 15.93
N SER A 5 -2.99 -17.95 14.86
CA SER A 5 -1.78 -17.17 14.70
C SER A 5 -2.15 -15.70 14.52
N ASN A 6 -1.89 -14.86 15.53
CA ASN A 6 -1.98 -13.39 15.46
C ASN A 6 -0.87 -12.77 14.56
N LEU A 7 -0.22 -13.56 13.73
CA LEU A 7 0.75 -13.08 12.76
C LEU A 7 -0.02 -12.64 11.52
N PRO A 8 0.24 -11.43 10.98
CA PRO A 8 -0.32 -11.05 9.70
C PRO A 8 0.05 -12.12 8.68
N SER A 9 -0.94 -12.60 7.94
CA SER A 9 -0.76 -13.62 6.93
C SER A 9 0.15 -13.04 5.85
N PHE A 10 1.45 -13.37 5.91
CA PHE A 10 2.41 -12.93 4.91
C PHE A 10 2.19 -13.77 3.66
N HIS A 11 1.67 -13.13 2.62
CA HIS A 11 1.32 -13.78 1.38
C HIS A 11 2.42 -13.52 0.34
N THR A 12 2.89 -14.58 -0.33
CA THR A 12 3.99 -14.49 -1.31
C THR A 12 3.63 -13.59 -2.50
N PHE A 13 2.33 -13.38 -2.75
CA PHE A 13 1.81 -12.59 -3.86
C PHE A 13 0.76 -11.61 -3.37
N ASP A 14 1.22 -10.56 -2.69
CA ASP A 14 0.38 -9.39 -2.50
C ASP A 14 0.07 -8.77 -3.87
N PRO A 15 -1.21 -8.51 -4.20
CA PRO A 15 -1.57 -7.96 -5.49
C PRO A 15 -0.97 -6.56 -5.66
N ILE A 16 -0.25 -6.36 -6.76
CA ILE A 16 0.19 -5.04 -7.21
C ILE A 16 -0.91 -4.48 -8.11
N VAL A 17 -1.54 -3.39 -7.69
CA VAL A 17 -2.68 -2.77 -8.41
C VAL A 17 -2.32 -1.47 -9.11
N ASN A 18 -1.24 -0.81 -8.68
CA ASN A 18 -0.71 0.38 -9.35
C ASN A 18 0.64 0.06 -9.98
N ASP A 19 0.84 0.48 -11.24
CA ASP A 19 2.15 0.40 -11.87
C ASP A 19 3.14 1.30 -11.11
N PRO A 20 4.27 0.76 -10.62
CA PRO A 20 5.30 1.56 -9.97
C PRO A 20 5.73 2.79 -10.78
N LEU A 21 5.81 2.69 -12.11
CA LEU A 21 6.24 3.78 -12.98
C LEU A 21 5.25 4.95 -12.99
N ASP A 22 3.95 4.66 -12.85
CA ASP A 22 2.90 5.69 -12.79
C ASP A 22 2.88 6.40 -11.43
N ILE A 23 3.33 5.73 -10.37
CA ILE A 23 3.34 6.25 -9.00
C ILE A 23 4.58 7.07 -8.67
N ILE A 24 5.75 6.74 -9.25
CA ILE A 24 7.01 7.42 -8.97
C ILE A 24 6.92 8.95 -9.05
N PRO A 25 6.28 9.58 -10.05
CA PRO A 25 6.12 11.03 -10.11
C PRO A 25 5.43 11.61 -8.87
N ALA A 26 4.36 10.96 -8.38
CA ALA A 26 3.65 11.39 -7.18
C ALA A 26 4.51 11.24 -5.91
N ILE A 27 5.34 10.19 -5.84
CA ILE A 27 6.30 10.00 -4.73
C ILE A 27 7.33 11.13 -4.74
N LEU A 28 7.92 11.46 -5.89
CA LEU A 28 8.96 12.49 -5.98
C LEU A 28 8.44 13.86 -5.56
N THR A 29 7.23 14.23 -5.98
CA THR A 29 6.57 15.47 -5.52
C THR A 29 6.28 15.42 -4.01
N SER A 30 5.85 14.26 -3.50
CA SER A 30 5.62 14.03 -2.08
C SER A 30 6.87 14.19 -1.22
N LEU A 31 8.08 13.91 -1.74
CA LEU A 31 9.32 14.15 -0.99
C LEU A 31 9.55 15.64 -0.71
N GLY A 32 8.99 16.55 -1.52
CA GLY A 32 8.98 17.99 -1.26
C GLY A 32 7.83 18.46 -0.36
N GLY A 33 6.99 17.55 0.13
CA GLY A 33 5.86 17.83 1.02
C GLY A 33 4.52 18.11 0.33
N ASP A 34 4.40 17.91 -0.99
CA ASP A 34 3.10 17.93 -1.68
C ASP A 34 2.61 16.50 -1.91
N HIS A 35 1.66 16.05 -1.09
CA HIS A 35 1.21 14.65 -1.08
C HIS A 35 -0.11 14.42 -1.82
N LYS A 36 -0.66 15.44 -2.50
CA LYS A 36 -2.02 15.39 -3.06
C LYS A 36 -2.22 14.24 -4.05
N GLU A 37 -1.33 14.14 -5.04
CA GLU A 37 -1.43 13.09 -6.05
C GLU A 37 -1.14 11.71 -5.46
N LEU A 38 -0.21 11.62 -4.51
CA LEU A 38 0.09 10.35 -3.83
C LEU A 38 -1.11 9.86 -3.00
N LYS A 39 -1.77 10.75 -2.26
CA LYS A 39 -3.00 10.43 -1.52
C LYS A 39 -4.15 10.03 -2.43
N LYS A 40 -4.27 10.67 -3.59
CA LYS A 40 -5.28 10.32 -4.59
C LYS A 40 -5.03 8.93 -5.20
N ALA A 41 -3.77 8.58 -5.44
CA ALA A 41 -3.38 7.28 -5.99
C ALA A 41 -3.47 6.12 -4.96
N SER A 42 -3.44 6.43 -3.66
CA SER A 42 -3.50 5.45 -2.58
C SER A 42 -4.58 5.80 -1.54
N PRO A 43 -5.86 5.81 -1.94
CA PRO A 43 -6.97 6.32 -1.11
C PRO A 43 -7.19 5.50 0.17
N HIS A 44 -6.84 4.22 0.14
CA HIS A 44 -7.05 3.30 1.26
C HIS A 44 -5.81 3.12 2.15
N SER A 45 -4.67 3.72 1.79
CA SER A 45 -3.46 3.65 2.61
C SER A 45 -3.51 4.68 3.72
N ILE A 46 -3.85 4.26 4.94
CA ILE A 46 -3.94 5.12 6.13
C ILE A 46 -2.63 5.89 6.37
N ASP A 47 -1.49 5.22 6.19
CA ASP A 47 -0.16 5.82 6.34
C ASP A 47 0.05 6.98 5.35
N ILE A 48 -0.35 6.80 4.08
CA ILE A 48 -0.24 7.83 3.04
C ILE A 48 -1.25 8.96 3.30
N GLN A 49 -2.48 8.64 3.69
CA GLN A 49 -3.51 9.64 3.99
C GLN A 49 -3.12 10.56 5.17
N ASN A 50 -2.36 10.03 6.13
CA ASN A 50 -1.89 10.78 7.31
C ASN A 50 -0.64 11.63 7.06
N LEU A 51 -0.04 11.60 5.86
CA LEU A 51 1.06 12.49 5.52
C LEU A 51 0.61 13.96 5.62
N LYS A 52 1.45 14.80 6.21
CA LYS A 52 1.12 16.20 6.48
C LYS A 52 1.60 17.09 5.33
N GLU A 53 0.67 17.75 4.65
CA GLU A 53 0.99 18.71 3.57
C GLU A 53 1.96 19.80 4.05
N GLY A 54 2.90 20.15 3.17
CA GLY A 54 3.95 21.13 3.42
C GLY A 54 5.10 20.62 4.29
N SER A 55 5.15 19.32 4.60
CA SER A 55 6.28 18.70 5.30
C SER A 55 6.75 17.44 4.59
N GLU A 56 8.05 17.17 4.65
CA GLU A 56 8.60 15.93 4.10
C GLU A 56 7.99 14.70 4.80
N PRO A 57 7.81 13.58 4.06
CA PRO A 57 7.22 12.38 4.62
C PRO A 57 8.19 11.72 5.60
N ILE A 58 7.64 11.09 6.64
CA ILE A 58 8.43 10.33 7.63
C ILE A 58 9.01 9.03 7.07
N PHE A 59 8.50 8.58 5.91
CA PHE A 59 8.85 7.31 5.28
C PHE A 59 9.88 7.53 4.16
N ALA A 60 10.80 6.58 4.02
CA ALA A 60 11.72 6.55 2.89
C ALA A 60 10.97 6.27 1.57
N PRO A 61 11.49 6.72 0.40
CA PRO A 61 10.81 6.55 -0.88
C PRO A 61 10.41 5.10 -1.20
N ALA A 62 11.26 4.13 -0.85
CA ALA A 62 10.97 2.70 -1.06
C ALA A 62 9.76 2.23 -0.23
N THR A 63 9.60 2.73 0.99
CA THR A 63 8.46 2.43 1.85
C THR A 63 7.19 3.07 1.29
N ILE A 64 7.27 4.31 0.79
CA ILE A 64 6.14 4.96 0.14
C ILE A 64 5.70 4.17 -1.10
N LEU A 65 6.65 3.71 -1.91
CA LEU A 65 6.34 2.85 -3.06
C LEU A 65 5.62 1.58 -2.63
N TYR A 66 6.13 0.87 -1.64
CA TYR A 66 5.50 -0.33 -1.12
C TYR A 66 4.06 -0.09 -0.63
N LEU A 67 3.83 1.02 0.08
CA LEU A 67 2.51 1.39 0.61
C LEU A 67 1.52 1.86 -0.46
N SER A 68 2.00 2.22 -1.65
CA SER A 68 1.17 2.78 -2.72
C SER A 68 0.84 1.81 -3.85
N ILE A 69 1.62 0.74 -4.03
CA ILE A 69 1.42 -0.20 -5.13
C ILE A 69 0.55 -1.40 -4.77
N GLY A 70 0.46 -1.75 -3.48
CA GLY A 70 -0.28 -2.92 -3.00
C GLY A 70 -1.78 -2.69 -2.91
N GLU A 71 -2.57 -3.74 -3.12
CA GLU A 71 -4.02 -3.71 -2.95
C GLU A 71 -4.42 -3.61 -1.48
N LEU A 72 -5.30 -2.66 -1.18
CA LEU A 72 -5.88 -2.46 0.13
C LEU A 72 -7.41 -2.44 0.01
N ASP A 73 -8.09 -3.05 0.97
CA ASP A 73 -9.55 -2.95 1.11
C ASP A 73 -9.99 -1.57 1.63
N SER A 74 -11.30 -1.34 1.75
CA SER A 74 -11.85 -0.06 2.22
C SER A 74 -11.38 0.34 3.62
N GLU A 75 -10.95 -0.62 4.44
CA GLU A 75 -10.46 -0.43 5.81
C GLU A 75 -8.93 -0.29 5.86
N GLY A 76 -8.25 -0.28 4.72
CA GLY A 76 -6.80 -0.16 4.60
C GLY A 76 -6.04 -1.43 4.95
N ARG A 77 -6.70 -2.59 4.93
CA ARG A 77 -6.08 -3.90 5.15
C ARG A 77 -5.66 -4.50 3.82
N ARG A 78 -4.60 -5.31 3.82
CA ARG A 78 -4.19 -6.06 2.63
C ARG A 78 -5.33 -6.96 2.16
N ALA A 79 -5.58 -6.93 0.85
CA ALA A 79 -6.50 -7.87 0.21
C ALA A 79 -6.01 -9.31 0.37
N ASP A 80 -6.92 -10.28 0.20
CA ASP A 80 -6.59 -11.70 0.30
C ASP A 80 -5.52 -12.08 -0.73
N SER A 81 -4.67 -13.05 -0.36
CA SER A 81 -3.64 -13.58 -1.25
C SER A 81 -4.21 -14.09 -2.57
N ILE A 82 -3.49 -13.84 -3.67
CA ILE A 82 -3.72 -14.52 -4.95
C ILE A 82 -3.53 -16.05 -4.82
N ASP A 83 -2.70 -16.49 -3.86
CA ASP A 83 -2.43 -17.92 -3.59
C ASP A 83 -3.58 -18.63 -2.85
N SER A 84 -4.62 -17.91 -2.44
CA SER A 84 -5.79 -18.49 -1.76
C SER A 84 -6.74 -19.22 -2.72
N SER A 85 -6.39 -19.37 -4.00
CA SER A 85 -7.13 -20.22 -4.94
C SER A 85 -7.13 -21.66 -4.43
N SER A 86 -8.16 -21.97 -3.64
CA SER A 86 -8.59 -23.32 -3.42
C SER A 86 -9.01 -23.81 -4.80
N GLY A 87 -8.14 -24.54 -5.48
CA GLY A 87 -8.49 -25.24 -6.71
C GLY A 87 -9.74 -26.07 -6.42
N LYS A 88 -10.89 -25.58 -6.85
CA LYS A 88 -12.09 -26.40 -6.99
C LYS A 88 -12.01 -26.98 -8.38
N GLU A 89 -11.25 -28.08 -8.48
CA GLU A 89 -11.49 -29.09 -9.51
C GLU A 89 -12.84 -29.77 -9.28
#